data_AF-A0A7X9BFU0-F1
#
_entry.id   AF-A0A7X9BFU0-F1
#
_cell.length_a   1.000
_cell.length_b   1.000
_cell.length_c   1.000
_cell.angle_alpha   90.00
_cell.angle_beta   90.00
_cell.angle_gamma   90.00
#
_symmetry.space_group_name_H-M   'P 1'
#
loop_
_entity.id
_entity.type
_entity.pdbx_description
1 polymer ?
#
loop_
_entity_poly.entity_id
_entity_poly.type
_entity_poly.pdbx_seq_one_letter_code
_entity_poly.pdbx_strand_id
1 'polypeptide(L)'
;MINWPRIYSLLEDVTPLAGDCGNLCGSVCCSEWEQGVGMYLLPGEECMFTKQESWLTWQEHSTEEYDFCPSWTGKVYFIICNGACPRDKRPFACRTFPVVPYLNPAGGLEMRFDQAAALLCPLVKSGDLGLLERRFLARA
;
A
#
# COMPACT_ATOMS: atom_id res chain seq x y z
N MET A 1 -3.33 -20.34 5.24
CA MET A 1 -2.28 -19.44 4.71
C MET A 1 -2.93 -18.50 3.70
N ILE A 2 -2.60 -17.21 3.71
CA ILE A 2 -3.16 -16.21 2.80
C ILE A 2 -2.69 -16.51 1.37
N ASN A 3 -3.59 -16.46 0.39
CA ASN A 3 -3.24 -16.68 -1.02
C ASN A 3 -2.87 -15.35 -1.69
N TRP A 4 -1.64 -14.90 -1.48
CA TRP A 4 -1.11 -13.66 -2.03
C TRP A 4 -1.16 -13.56 -3.56
N PRO A 5 -0.81 -14.60 -4.35
CA PRO A 5 -0.94 -14.56 -5.81
C PRO A 5 -2.36 -14.22 -6.27
N ARG A 6 -3.38 -14.82 -5.63
CA ARG A 6 -4.78 -14.50 -5.92
C ARG A 6 -5.10 -13.05 -5.59
N ILE A 7 -4.68 -12.55 -4.42
CA ILE A 7 -4.92 -11.17 -4.01
C ILE A 7 -4.28 -10.19 -5.00
N TYR A 8 -3.03 -10.42 -5.40
CA TYR A 8 -2.31 -9.57 -6.35
C TYR A 8 -3.02 -9.51 -7.71
N SER A 9 -3.56 -10.64 -8.19
CA SER A 9 -4.30 -10.70 -9.47
C SER A 9 -5.61 -9.88 -9.46
N LEU A 10 -6.27 -9.73 -8.31
CA LEU A 10 -7.48 -8.90 -8.21
C LEU A 10 -7.17 -7.41 -8.41
N LEU A 11 -5.95 -7.00 -8.07
CA LEU A 11 -5.47 -5.62 -8.06
C LEU A 11 -4.50 -5.28 -9.20
N GLU A 12 -4.33 -6.20 -10.14
CA GLU A 12 -3.40 -6.06 -11.27
C GLU A 12 -3.83 -4.92 -12.20
N ASP A 13 -5.11 -4.93 -12.59
CA ASP A 13 -5.67 -4.02 -13.59
C ASP A 13 -6.61 -2.95 -13.02
N VAL A 14 -6.58 -2.72 -11.70
CA VAL A 14 -7.36 -1.66 -11.06
C VAL A 14 -6.46 -0.68 -10.34
N THR A 15 -6.75 0.60 -10.57
CA THR A 15 -6.05 1.75 -10.01
C THR A 15 -7.06 2.77 -9.49
N PRO A 16 -6.65 3.68 -8.59
CA PRO A 16 -7.54 4.68 -8.03
C PRO A 16 -8.26 5.54 -9.08
N LEU A 17 -7.59 5.81 -10.21
CA LEU A 17 -8.10 6.54 -11.36
C LEU A 17 -7.88 5.69 -12.63
N ALA A 18 -8.65 5.95 -13.70
CA ALA A 18 -8.42 5.35 -15.02
C ALA A 18 -7.06 5.72 -15.64
N GLY A 19 -6.42 6.79 -15.17
CA GLY A 19 -5.09 7.22 -15.59
C GLY A 19 -4.08 7.22 -14.44
N ASP A 20 -2.84 7.57 -14.75
CA ASP A 20 -1.78 7.68 -13.75
C ASP A 20 -2.06 8.87 -12.81
N CYS A 21 -2.43 8.55 -11.56
CA CYS A 21 -2.67 9.53 -10.51
C CYS A 21 -1.41 10.31 -10.12
N GLY A 22 -0.22 9.79 -10.44
CA GLY A 22 1.05 10.48 -10.26
C GLY A 22 1.11 11.82 -10.99
N ASN A 23 0.39 11.97 -12.11
CA ASN A 23 0.29 13.25 -12.84
C ASN A 23 -0.35 14.38 -12.01
N LEU A 24 -1.15 14.06 -10.98
CA LEU A 24 -1.79 15.06 -10.12
C LEU A 24 -0.83 15.63 -9.06
N CYS A 25 0.15 14.85 -8.62
CA CYS A 25 1.02 15.19 -7.50
C CYS A 25 2.52 15.08 -7.81
N GLY A 26 2.89 14.84 -9.07
CA GLY A 26 4.28 14.55 -9.46
C GLY A 26 4.80 13.24 -8.86
N SER A 27 3.94 12.26 -8.65
CA SER A 27 4.28 10.95 -8.06
C SER A 27 4.89 11.04 -6.65
N VAL A 28 4.58 12.09 -5.87
CA VAL A 28 5.20 12.33 -4.56
C VAL A 28 5.08 11.12 -3.63
N CYS A 29 3.93 10.42 -3.59
CA CYS A 29 3.74 9.24 -2.76
C CYS A 29 4.53 8.00 -3.21
N CYS A 30 5.00 7.97 -4.46
CA CYS A 30 5.89 6.93 -4.97
C CYS A 30 7.36 7.33 -4.86
N SER A 31 7.68 8.58 -4.52
CA SER A 31 9.04 9.08 -4.39
C SER A 31 9.53 9.02 -2.95
N GLU A 32 10.86 9.08 -2.76
CA GLU A 32 11.46 9.28 -1.44
C GLU A 32 11.31 10.74 -1.01
N TRP A 33 10.09 11.14 -0.63
CA TRP A 33 9.77 12.51 -0.18
C TRP A 33 10.34 12.82 1.21
N GLU A 34 10.70 11.79 1.97
CA GLU A 34 11.45 11.83 3.22
C GLU A 34 12.36 10.59 3.27
N GLN A 35 13.51 10.73 3.91
CA GLN A 35 14.49 9.65 4.00
C GLN A 35 13.88 8.44 4.70
N GLY A 36 13.96 7.27 4.06
CA GLY A 36 13.46 6.02 4.64
C GLY A 36 11.96 5.77 4.45
N VAL A 37 11.27 6.56 3.62
CA VAL A 37 9.89 6.29 3.23
C VAL A 37 9.80 4.96 2.48
N GLY A 38 8.88 4.11 2.90
CA GLY A 38 8.70 2.78 2.34
C GLY A 38 7.40 2.14 2.82
N MET A 39 7.27 0.85 2.57
CA MET A 39 6.06 0.09 2.90
C MET A 39 6.39 -1.10 3.77
N TYR A 40 5.62 -1.28 4.84
CA TYR A 40 5.54 -2.57 5.51
C TYR A 40 4.80 -3.57 4.64
N LEU A 41 5.38 -4.76 4.52
CA LEU A 41 4.70 -5.90 3.93
C LEU A 41 3.71 -6.48 4.95
N LEU A 42 2.55 -6.89 4.46
CA LEU A 42 1.59 -7.60 5.27
C LEU A 42 2.08 -9.03 5.56
N PRO A 43 1.59 -9.69 6.62
CA PRO A 43 2.06 -11.03 6.99
C PRO A 43 1.99 -12.04 5.83
N GLY A 44 3.14 -12.62 5.48
CA GLY A 44 3.30 -13.61 4.41
C GLY A 44 3.40 -13.03 3.00
N GLU A 45 3.29 -11.71 2.83
CA GLU A 45 3.34 -11.05 1.53
C GLU A 45 4.72 -11.14 0.88
N GLU A 46 5.77 -11.32 1.67
CA GLU A 46 7.15 -11.48 1.20
C GLU A 46 7.32 -12.61 0.17
N CYS A 47 6.38 -13.57 0.12
CA CYS A 47 6.36 -14.62 -0.91
C CYS A 47 6.17 -14.09 -2.34
N MET A 48 5.71 -12.85 -2.50
CA MET A 48 5.54 -12.20 -3.81
C MET A 48 6.83 -11.58 -4.36
N PHE A 49 7.92 -11.64 -3.60
CA PHE A 49 9.21 -11.05 -3.94
C PHE A 49 10.32 -12.11 -3.92
N THR A 50 11.38 -11.86 -4.69
CA THR A 50 12.54 -12.74 -4.81
C THR A 50 13.72 -12.29 -3.96
N LYS A 51 13.65 -11.11 -3.33
CA LYS A 51 14.74 -10.43 -2.60
C LYS A 51 15.95 -10.10 -3.49
N GLN A 52 15.74 -10.01 -4.80
CA GLN A 52 16.76 -9.73 -5.82
C GLN A 52 16.35 -8.56 -6.74
N GLU A 53 15.26 -7.89 -6.39
CA GLU A 53 14.74 -6.74 -7.10
C GLU A 53 15.73 -5.57 -7.03
N SER A 54 16.11 -5.03 -8.19
CA SER A 54 17.02 -3.89 -8.27
C SER A 54 16.35 -2.54 -7.96
N TRP A 55 15.02 -2.51 -7.82
CA TRP A 55 14.22 -1.30 -7.67
C TRP A 55 13.80 -1.01 -6.22
N LEU A 56 14.20 -1.86 -5.27
CA LEU A 56 13.89 -1.71 -3.86
C LEU A 56 15.04 -2.19 -2.98
N THR A 57 15.03 -1.78 -1.72
CA THR A 57 15.87 -2.34 -0.65
C THR A 57 14.99 -2.92 0.45
N TRP A 58 15.52 -3.91 1.16
CA TRP A 58 14.83 -4.60 2.26
C TRP A 58 15.37 -4.13 3.61
N GLN A 59 14.47 -4.00 4.56
CA GLN A 59 14.77 -3.91 5.98
C GLN A 59 13.95 -4.94 6.73
N GLU A 60 14.52 -5.42 7.83
CA GLU A 60 13.89 -6.37 8.74
C GLU A 60 13.78 -5.70 10.10
N HIS A 61 12.55 -5.50 10.57
CA HIS A 61 12.28 -4.87 11.85
C HIS A 61 11.75 -5.91 12.82
N SER A 62 12.30 -5.90 14.04
CA SER A 62 11.78 -6.71 15.15
C SER A 62 10.50 -6.08 15.69
N THR A 63 9.51 -6.92 16.00
CA THR A 63 8.27 -6.46 16.66
C THR A 63 8.49 -6.03 18.11
N GLU A 64 9.64 -6.37 18.70
CA GLU A 64 10.01 -6.02 20.06
C GLU A 64 10.74 -4.67 20.16
N GLU A 65 11.40 -4.24 19.07
CA GLU A 65 12.16 -2.97 19.01
C GLU A 65 11.33 -1.78 18.51
N TYR A 66 10.21 -2.05 17.85
CA TYR A 66 9.33 -1.05 17.23
C TYR A 66 7.91 -1.11 17.79
N ASP A 67 7.17 0.00 17.71
CA ASP A 67 5.80 0.14 18.22
C ASP A 67 4.76 -0.59 17.36
N PHE A 68 4.86 -1.92 17.28
CA PHE A 68 3.84 -2.79 16.67
C PHE A 68 2.77 -3.20 17.68
N CYS A 69 1.69 -3.81 17.18
CA CYS A 69 0.67 -4.37 18.05
C CYS A 69 1.30 -5.40 19.00
N PRO A 70 1.07 -5.34 20.33
CA PRO A 70 1.71 -6.25 21.29
C PRO A 70 1.44 -7.74 21.06
N SER A 71 0.42 -8.06 20.26
CA SER A 71 0.09 -9.45 19.88
C SER A 71 0.95 -9.98 18.72
N TRP A 72 1.69 -9.12 18.03
CA TRP A 72 2.59 -9.50 16.95
C TRP A 72 3.93 -9.90 17.54
N THR A 73 4.51 -10.97 17.01
CA THR A 73 5.80 -11.49 17.47
C THR A 73 6.70 -11.80 16.29
N GLY A 74 8.01 -11.66 16.48
CA GLY A 74 9.02 -11.96 15.48
C GLY A 74 9.38 -10.76 14.61
N LYS A 75 9.37 -10.97 13.29
CA LYS A 75 9.96 -10.05 12.32
C LYS A 75 8.92 -9.58 11.32
N VAL A 76 8.99 -8.30 10.99
CA VAL A 76 8.23 -7.72 9.89
C VAL A 76 9.19 -7.21 8.83
N TYR A 77 8.75 -7.28 7.57
CA TYR A 77 9.53 -6.81 6.45
C TYR A 77 9.07 -5.42 6.03
N PHE A 78 10.06 -4.55 5.82
CA PHE A 78 9.87 -3.21 5.29
C PHE A 78 10.65 -3.08 3.99
N ILE A 79 10.04 -2.49 2.97
CA ILE A 79 10.72 -2.25 1.70
C ILE A 79 10.71 -0.78 1.32
N ILE A 80 11.84 -0.30 0.82
CA ILE A 80 12.03 1.07 0.36
C ILE A 80 12.21 1.01 -1.15
N CYS A 81 11.28 1.61 -1.90
CA CYS A 81 11.30 1.62 -3.36
C CYS A 81 12.03 2.87 -3.87
N ASN A 82 12.71 2.76 -5.01
CA ASN A 82 13.36 3.91 -5.66
C ASN A 82 12.41 4.81 -6.49
N GLY A 83 11.09 4.56 -6.40
CA GLY A 83 10.04 5.26 -7.13
C GLY A 83 9.80 4.86 -8.58
N ALA A 84 10.66 4.03 -9.18
CA ALA A 84 10.47 3.46 -10.52
C ALA A 84 10.09 1.96 -10.44
N CYS A 85 9.13 1.62 -9.59
CA CYS A 85 8.75 0.23 -9.31
C CYS A 85 7.72 -0.34 -10.33
N PRO A 86 7.89 -1.59 -10.78
CA PRO A 86 6.92 -2.26 -11.65
C PRO A 86 5.60 -2.48 -10.93
N ARG A 87 4.49 -2.04 -11.56
CA ARG A 87 3.16 -1.98 -10.94
C ARG A 87 2.63 -3.35 -10.49
N ASP A 88 2.93 -4.39 -11.25
CA ASP A 88 2.55 -5.79 -11.01
C ASP A 88 3.38 -6.45 -9.89
N LYS A 89 4.40 -5.77 -9.36
CA LYS A 89 5.20 -6.21 -8.20
C LYS A 89 5.11 -5.28 -7.00
N ARG A 90 4.32 -4.21 -7.06
CA ARG A 90 4.14 -3.31 -5.90
C ARG A 90 3.58 -4.07 -4.70
N PRO A 91 3.99 -3.69 -3.47
CA PRO A 91 3.33 -4.14 -2.24
C PRO A 91 1.84 -3.86 -2.28
N PHE A 92 1.08 -4.68 -1.56
CA PHE A 92 -0.37 -4.62 -1.45
C PHE A 92 -0.83 -3.24 -1.01
N ALA A 93 -0.20 -2.66 0.01
CA ALA A 93 -0.55 -1.32 0.49
C ALA A 93 -0.34 -0.24 -0.59
N CYS A 94 0.67 -0.36 -1.46
CA CYS A 94 0.80 0.54 -2.62
C CYS A 94 -0.25 0.29 -3.71
N ARG A 95 -0.84 -0.91 -3.79
CA ARG A 95 -1.88 -1.24 -4.76
C ARG A 95 -3.25 -0.73 -4.34
N THR A 96 -3.51 -0.66 -3.05
CA THR A 96 -4.79 -0.18 -2.49
C THR A 96 -4.75 1.29 -2.11
N PHE A 97 -3.57 1.91 -2.03
CA PHE A 97 -3.44 3.36 -1.88
C PHE A 97 -4.24 4.11 -2.97
N PRO A 98 -5.04 5.15 -2.63
CA PRO A 98 -5.03 5.92 -1.39
C PRO A 98 -6.07 5.49 -0.33
N VAL A 99 -6.59 4.26 -0.42
CA VAL A 99 -7.58 3.75 0.52
C VAL A 99 -7.03 2.64 1.40
N VAL A 100 -7.59 2.52 2.59
CA VAL A 100 -7.33 1.47 3.56
C VAL A 100 -8.64 0.81 3.97
N PRO A 101 -8.62 -0.51 4.26
CA PRO A 101 -9.77 -1.19 4.82
C PRO A 101 -10.05 -0.68 6.23
N TYR A 102 -11.31 -0.42 6.52
CA TYR A 102 -11.81 -0.05 7.84
C TYR A 102 -12.89 -1.03 8.27
N LEU A 103 -12.66 -1.71 9.40
CA LEU A 103 -13.66 -2.54 10.05
C LEU A 103 -14.47 -1.67 11.00
N ASN A 104 -15.73 -1.42 10.67
CA ASN A 104 -16.61 -0.60 11.49
C ASN A 104 -17.11 -1.37 12.74
N PRO A 105 -17.65 -0.67 13.75
CA PRO A 105 -18.12 -1.31 14.99
C PRO A 105 -19.24 -2.34 14.80
N ALA A 106 -19.96 -2.31 13.67
CA ALA A 106 -20.99 -3.28 13.33
C ALA A 106 -20.42 -4.53 12.61
N GLY A 107 -19.11 -4.60 12.42
CA GLY A 107 -18.42 -5.70 11.73
C GLY A 107 -18.44 -5.59 10.20
N GLY A 108 -18.88 -4.46 9.65
CA GLY A 108 -18.83 -4.18 8.22
C GLY A 108 -17.43 -3.71 7.80
N LEU A 109 -16.94 -4.25 6.69
CA LEU A 109 -15.70 -3.79 6.05
C LEU A 109 -16.03 -2.74 5.00
N GLU A 110 -15.39 -1.57 5.09
CA GLU A 110 -15.52 -0.49 4.11
C GLU A 110 -14.17 0.12 3.78
N MET A 111 -14.05 0.72 2.59
CA MET A 111 -12.83 1.41 2.18
C MET A 111 -12.92 2.88 2.59
N ARG A 112 -11.87 3.39 3.24
CA ARG A 112 -11.73 4.80 3.61
C ARG A 112 -10.41 5.34 3.09
N PHE A 113 -10.33 6.65 2.87
CA PHE A 113 -9.05 7.27 2.57
C PHE A 113 -8.06 7.08 3.73
N ASP A 114 -6.82 6.76 3.36
CA ASP A 114 -5.69 6.79 4.28
C ASP A 114 -5.40 8.23 4.71
N GLN A 115 -5.82 8.57 5.93
CA GLN A 115 -5.69 9.93 6.45
C GLN A 115 -4.23 10.35 6.64
N ALA A 116 -3.28 9.40 6.76
CA ALA A 116 -1.86 9.72 6.86
C ALA A 116 -1.35 10.41 5.58
N ALA A 117 -2.01 10.20 4.45
CA ALA A 117 -1.65 10.80 3.17
C ALA A 117 -2.36 12.14 2.87
N ALA A 118 -3.08 12.74 3.82
CA ALA A 118 -3.84 13.98 3.60
C ALA A 118 -2.96 15.17 3.13
N LEU A 119 -1.69 15.20 3.54
CA LEU A 119 -0.73 16.23 3.12
C LEU A 119 -0.02 15.91 1.79
N LEU A 120 -0.09 14.66 1.33
CA LEU A 120 0.66 14.17 0.15
C LEU A 120 -0.25 13.94 -1.06
N CYS A 121 -1.44 13.38 -0.85
CA CYS A 121 -2.31 12.90 -1.92
C CYS A 121 -3.49 13.84 -2.16
N PRO A 122 -3.60 14.46 -3.35
CA PRO A 122 -4.74 15.32 -3.69
C PRO A 122 -6.09 14.60 -3.60
N LEU A 123 -6.13 13.29 -3.89
CA LEU A 123 -7.36 12.48 -3.80
C LEU A 123 -7.82 12.35 -2.35
N VAL A 124 -6.92 12.09 -1.41
CA VAL A 124 -7.24 12.05 0.03
C VAL A 124 -7.71 13.42 0.49
N LYS A 125 -6.98 14.48 0.11
CA LYS A 125 -7.31 15.86 0.49
C LYS A 125 -8.68 16.31 -0.01
N SER A 126 -9.15 15.79 -1.15
CA SER A 126 -10.48 16.09 -1.67
C SER A 126 -11.60 15.59 -0.76
N GLY A 127 -11.37 14.50 -0.02
CA GLY A 127 -12.37 13.84 0.81
C GLY A 127 -13.50 13.15 0.04
N ASP A 128 -13.48 13.15 -1.30
CA ASP A 128 -14.53 12.58 -2.14
C ASP A 128 -14.11 11.22 -2.73
N LEU A 129 -14.55 10.13 -2.09
CA LEU A 129 -14.34 8.76 -2.59
C LEU A 129 -15.01 8.53 -3.95
N GLY A 130 -16.01 9.33 -4.33
CA GLY A 130 -16.69 9.26 -5.62
C GLY A 130 -15.79 9.61 -6.81
N LEU A 131 -14.64 10.25 -6.56
CA LEU A 131 -13.62 10.50 -7.58
C LEU A 131 -12.82 9.26 -7.95
N LEU A 132 -12.85 8.20 -7.13
CA LEU A 132 -12.11 6.97 -7.39
C LEU A 132 -12.90 6.02 -8.31
N GLU A 133 -12.17 5.23 -9.08
CA GLU A 133 -12.75 4.19 -9.93
C GLU A 133 -13.59 3.20 -9.11
N ARG A 134 -14.84 3.00 -9.51
CA ARG A 134 -15.75 2.07 -8.80
C ARG A 134 -15.21 0.64 -8.77
N ARG A 135 -14.55 0.21 -9.85
CA ARG A 135 -13.91 -1.12 -9.94
C ARG A 135 -12.75 -1.28 -8.96
N PHE A 136 -12.05 -0.19 -8.69
CA PHE A 136 -10.98 -0.15 -7.70
C PHE A 136 -11.55 -0.27 -6.29
N LEU A 137 -12.54 0.55 -5.94
CA LEU A 137 -13.21 0.48 -4.62
C LEU A 137 -13.86 -0.88 -4.32
N ALA A 138 -14.29 -1.61 -5.35
CA ALA A 138 -14.88 -2.94 -5.19
C ALA A 138 -13.85 -4.07 -4.99
N ARG A 139 -12.56 -3.80 -5.17
CA ARG A 139 -11.48 -4.82 -5.11
C ARG A 139 -10.35 -4.49 -4.14
N ALA A 140 -10.15 -3.20 -3.84
CA ALA A 140 -9.15 -2.69 -2.90
C ALA A 140 -9.44 -3.10 -1.45
#